data_AF-A0A7V9NN11-F1
#
_entry.id   AF-A0A7V9NN11-F1
#
_cell.length_a   1.000
_cell.length_b   1.000
_cell.length_c   1.000
_cell.angle_alpha   90.00
_cell.angle_beta   90.00
_cell.angle_gamma   90.00
#
_symmetry.space_group_name_H-M   'P 1'
#
loop_
_entity.id
_entity.type
_entity.pdbx_description
1 polymer ?
#
loop_
_entity_poly.entity_id
_entity_poly.type
_entity_poly.pdbx_seq_one_letter_code
_entity_poly.pdbx_strand_id
1 'polypeptide(L)'
;ATLIVQAGVKRIEGNLVGDESYFTGNPIPPSWEWDDLQWYYGAEISALAVNDNAIDLRVKPGLPGALCVIQTLPANTILKIFNRCTVSAAGMKRELRVLKKLDQNTVEISGTMPADDKGFEGYVAVSRPAELFIEMLRGLLIKKGVIITGQNRVIGAKEKFAATANNLPPQIEITKVESVPFNIITAKTMKPSQNLYTETILWTLGEQIGRKEEVPAMTIAGAASPGAVLGMAPDKKLSNASSAELGIKTVQNFLRQIGVPLDSVIQWDGSGLSRHNLVTPDSAVKLYSYMAKSQYADAWRDSLTIGAVDGTLRNRFKGTSAAANVRGKTGTIDQVSSLSGYVNTRTGERMVFSILVNGVSDVKVRQAAIDEIILSLSDFNGRIN
;
A
#
# COMPACT_ATOMS: atom_id res chain seq x y z
N ALA A 1 5.76 -12.72 -19.22
CA ALA A 1 5.90 -12.81 -20.69
C ALA A 1 7.11 -13.65 -21.15
N THR A 2 8.36 -13.31 -20.77
CA THR A 2 9.54 -14.09 -21.21
C THR A 2 9.47 -15.57 -20.83
N LEU A 3 9.16 -15.88 -19.56
CA LEU A 3 9.04 -17.27 -19.09
C LEU A 3 7.95 -18.05 -19.83
N ILE A 4 6.82 -17.41 -20.16
CA ILE A 4 5.72 -18.01 -20.93
C ILE A 4 6.20 -18.43 -22.34
N VAL A 5 6.99 -17.58 -23.00
CA VAL A 5 7.55 -17.89 -24.33
C VAL A 5 8.62 -18.97 -24.23
N GLN A 6 9.46 -18.95 -23.19
CA GLN A 6 10.47 -20.00 -22.93
C GLN A 6 9.83 -21.36 -22.66
N ALA A 7 8.65 -21.39 -22.06
CA ALA A 7 7.83 -22.60 -21.90
C ALA A 7 7.19 -23.09 -23.23
N GLY A 8 7.46 -22.41 -24.35
CA GLY A 8 7.05 -22.85 -25.69
C GLY A 8 5.71 -22.29 -26.18
N VAL A 9 5.08 -21.38 -25.43
CA VAL A 9 3.79 -20.79 -25.85
C VAL A 9 4.02 -19.85 -27.04
N LYS A 10 3.43 -20.20 -28.19
CA LYS A 10 3.44 -19.40 -29.42
C LYS A 10 2.08 -18.80 -29.77
N ARG A 11 1.00 -19.41 -29.28
CA ARG A 11 -0.38 -19.01 -29.57
C ARG A 11 -1.28 -19.26 -28.36
N ILE A 12 -2.22 -18.35 -28.13
CA ILE A 12 -3.31 -18.46 -27.16
C ILE A 12 -4.62 -18.27 -27.93
N GLU A 13 -5.35 -19.36 -28.16
CA GLU A 13 -6.57 -19.34 -28.98
C GLU A 13 -7.78 -18.80 -28.22
N GLY A 14 -7.80 -19.00 -26.90
CA GLY A 14 -8.83 -18.51 -25.99
C GLY A 14 -8.55 -17.12 -25.43
N ASN A 15 -9.32 -16.76 -24.41
CA ASN A 15 -9.15 -15.51 -23.66
C ASN A 15 -7.88 -15.54 -22.80
N LEU A 16 -7.28 -14.36 -22.60
CA LEU A 16 -6.30 -14.15 -21.54
C LEU A 16 -7.05 -13.72 -20.28
N VAL A 17 -7.04 -14.56 -19.25
CA VAL A 17 -7.82 -14.35 -18.03
C VAL A 17 -6.90 -13.95 -16.87
N GLY A 18 -7.16 -12.79 -16.27
CA GLY A 18 -6.58 -12.38 -15.00
C GLY A 18 -7.46 -12.86 -13.86
N ASP A 19 -6.94 -13.80 -13.07
CA ASP A 19 -7.61 -14.30 -11.88
C ASP A 19 -7.10 -13.54 -10.64
N GLU A 20 -7.90 -12.58 -10.16
CA GLU A 20 -7.60 -11.83 -8.94
C GLU A 20 -8.37 -12.38 -7.72
N SER A 21 -8.97 -13.57 -7.84
CA SER A 21 -9.84 -14.16 -6.82
C SER A 21 -9.16 -14.50 -5.50
N TYR A 22 -7.83 -14.43 -5.44
CA TYR A 22 -7.06 -14.77 -4.24
C TYR A 22 -7.47 -13.89 -3.06
N PHE A 23 -7.81 -12.64 -3.35
CA PHE A 23 -8.42 -11.74 -2.39
C PHE A 23 -9.94 -11.68 -2.55
N THR A 24 -10.65 -11.55 -1.44
CA THR A 24 -12.11 -11.46 -1.36
C THR A 24 -12.52 -10.22 -0.57
N GLY A 25 -13.52 -9.48 -1.05
CA GLY A 25 -14.03 -8.29 -0.37
C GLY A 25 -14.21 -7.13 -1.33
N ASN A 26 -14.50 -5.95 -0.78
CA ASN A 26 -14.49 -4.71 -1.55
C ASN A 26 -13.04 -4.25 -1.75
N PRO A 27 -12.54 -4.05 -2.99
CA PRO A 27 -11.17 -3.59 -3.26
C PRO A 27 -10.88 -2.17 -2.74
N ILE A 28 -11.92 -1.41 -2.35
CA ILE A 28 -11.78 -0.09 -1.73
C ILE A 28 -12.12 -0.22 -0.24
N PRO A 29 -11.19 0.09 0.67
CA PRO A 29 -11.48 0.14 2.10
C PRO A 29 -12.60 1.16 2.39
N PRO A 30 -13.58 0.81 3.24
CA PRO A 30 -14.88 1.50 3.32
C PRO A 30 -14.82 2.93 3.86
N SER A 31 -13.68 3.38 4.37
CA SER A 31 -13.50 4.68 5.04
C SER A 31 -12.47 5.59 4.35
N TRP A 32 -12.01 5.19 3.15
CA TRP A 32 -11.23 6.07 2.29
C TRP A 32 -12.15 7.13 1.69
N GLU A 33 -11.64 8.36 1.61
CA GLU A 33 -12.42 9.46 1.03
C GLU A 33 -12.36 9.42 -0.49
N TRP A 34 -13.42 9.91 -1.14
CA TRP A 34 -13.59 9.79 -2.59
C TRP A 34 -12.47 10.49 -3.37
N ASP A 35 -11.88 11.54 -2.81
CA ASP A 35 -10.80 12.33 -3.42
C ASP A 35 -9.44 11.64 -3.31
N ASP A 36 -9.26 10.75 -2.33
CA ASP A 36 -8.08 9.88 -2.20
C ASP A 36 -8.02 8.87 -3.36
N LEU A 37 -9.18 8.37 -3.83
CA LEU A 37 -9.32 7.28 -4.82
C LEU A 37 -8.79 7.62 -6.23
N GLN A 38 -8.45 8.88 -6.50
CA GLN A 38 -7.84 9.25 -7.77
C GLN A 38 -6.32 9.07 -7.78
N TRP A 39 -5.68 9.03 -6.60
CA TRP A 39 -4.23 9.05 -6.46
C TRP A 39 -3.69 7.69 -6.01
N TYR A 40 -2.42 7.41 -6.33
CA TYR A 40 -1.76 6.14 -6.04
C TYR A 40 -1.88 5.65 -4.58
N TYR A 41 -1.97 6.57 -3.62
CA TYR A 41 -2.08 6.23 -2.20
C TYR A 41 -3.47 5.73 -1.80
N GLY A 42 -4.48 5.97 -2.65
CA GLY A 42 -5.85 5.47 -2.54
C GLY A 42 -6.19 4.46 -3.63
N ALA A 43 -5.20 3.76 -4.20
CA ALA A 43 -5.41 2.78 -5.26
C ALA A 43 -6.15 1.52 -4.77
N GLU A 44 -7.05 1.00 -5.60
CA GLU A 44 -7.80 -0.23 -5.35
C GLU A 44 -6.86 -1.43 -5.08
N ILE A 45 -7.24 -2.27 -4.10
CA ILE A 45 -6.50 -3.48 -3.76
C ILE A 45 -6.88 -4.59 -4.73
N SER A 46 -5.86 -5.26 -5.29
CA SER A 46 -6.03 -6.42 -6.17
C SER A 46 -4.91 -7.43 -5.92
N ALA A 47 -5.23 -8.72 -6.09
CA ALA A 47 -4.22 -9.78 -6.06
C ALA A 47 -3.34 -9.77 -7.33
N LEU A 48 -3.75 -9.05 -8.38
CA LEU A 48 -3.01 -8.87 -9.63
C LEU A 48 -2.62 -7.40 -9.81
N ALA A 49 -1.72 -6.94 -8.95
CA ALA A 49 -1.20 -5.59 -8.99
C ALA A 49 -0.06 -5.42 -10.00
N VAL A 50 0.00 -4.26 -10.66
CA VAL A 50 1.14 -3.81 -11.46
C VAL A 50 1.29 -2.30 -11.35
N ASN A 51 2.54 -1.83 -11.33
CA ASN A 51 2.87 -0.40 -11.28
C ASN A 51 2.16 0.35 -10.13
N ASP A 52 2.13 -0.27 -8.94
CA ASP A 52 1.44 0.22 -7.75
C ASP A 52 -0.05 0.57 -8.01
N ASN A 53 -0.68 -0.12 -8.97
CA ASN A 53 -2.05 0.12 -9.44
C ASN A 53 -2.31 1.57 -9.86
N ALA A 54 -1.27 2.25 -10.33
CA ALA A 54 -1.31 3.63 -10.78
C ALA A 54 -0.59 3.80 -12.11
N ILE A 55 -0.82 4.94 -12.76
CA ILE A 55 -0.12 5.37 -13.96
C ILE A 55 0.45 6.76 -13.72
N ASP A 56 1.72 6.94 -14.05
CA ASP A 56 2.38 8.23 -13.95
C ASP A 56 1.79 9.15 -15.03
N LEU A 57 1.23 10.28 -14.61
CA LEU A 57 0.69 11.32 -15.45
C LEU A 57 1.62 12.54 -15.40
N ARG A 58 2.16 12.91 -16.56
CA ARG A 58 2.98 14.10 -16.73
C ARG A 58 2.27 15.11 -17.61
N VAL A 59 2.21 16.35 -17.16
CA VAL A 59 1.65 17.50 -17.89
C VAL A 59 2.74 18.54 -18.02
N LYS A 60 3.10 18.91 -19.25
CA LYS A 60 4.12 19.93 -19.53
C LYS A 60 3.56 21.06 -20.38
N PRO A 61 4.10 22.29 -20.26
CA PRO A 61 3.73 23.34 -21.18
C PRO A 61 4.26 23.03 -22.59
N GLY A 62 3.42 23.33 -23.58
CA GLY A 62 3.82 23.44 -24.99
C GLY A 62 4.12 24.90 -25.35
N LEU A 63 3.78 25.30 -26.58
CA LEU A 63 3.84 26.70 -26.99
C LEU A 63 2.71 27.51 -26.32
N PRO A 64 2.93 28.79 -25.96
CA PRO A 64 1.85 29.67 -25.49
C PRO A 64 0.62 29.64 -26.41
N GLY A 65 -0.57 29.52 -25.83
CA GLY A 65 -1.84 29.40 -26.56
C GLY A 65 -2.19 27.98 -27.05
N ALA A 66 -1.25 27.03 -27.01
CA ALA A 66 -1.51 25.63 -27.35
C ALA A 66 -2.10 24.85 -26.16
N LEU A 67 -2.49 23.60 -26.41
CA LEU A 67 -2.79 22.65 -25.33
C LEU A 67 -1.51 22.19 -24.61
N CYS A 68 -1.64 21.87 -23.33
CA CYS A 68 -0.58 21.24 -22.55
C CYS A 68 -0.23 19.87 -23.15
N VAL A 69 1.04 19.47 -23.05
CA VAL A 69 1.51 18.16 -23.53
C VAL A 69 1.31 17.13 -22.41
N ILE A 70 0.58 16.06 -22.71
CA ILE A 70 0.28 14.99 -21.74
C ILE A 70 1.06 13.73 -22.09
N GLN A 71 1.67 13.13 -21.09
CA GLN A 71 2.35 11.84 -21.21
C GLN A 71 1.92 10.92 -20.07
N THR A 72 1.69 9.65 -20.39
CA THR A 72 1.50 8.58 -19.40
C THR A 72 2.65 7.60 -19.41
N LEU A 73 3.04 7.08 -18.25
CA LEU A 73 4.03 6.02 -18.11
C LEU A 73 3.50 4.90 -17.19
N PRO A 74 3.54 3.63 -17.63
CA PRO A 74 3.76 3.22 -19.01
C PRO A 74 2.66 3.76 -19.95
N ALA A 75 2.98 3.90 -21.23
CA ALA A 75 1.97 4.19 -22.24
C ALA A 75 0.92 3.08 -22.24
N ASN A 76 -0.36 3.46 -22.26
CA ASN A 76 -1.48 2.55 -22.04
C ASN A 76 -2.73 3.03 -22.78
N THR A 77 -3.70 2.13 -22.89
CA THR A 77 -5.02 2.35 -23.49
C THR A 77 -6.12 2.44 -22.43
N ILE A 78 -5.79 2.16 -21.16
CA ILE A 78 -6.77 2.06 -20.07
C ILE A 78 -7.21 3.44 -19.59
N LEU A 79 -6.30 4.42 -19.49
CA LEU A 79 -6.63 5.80 -19.13
C LEU A 79 -7.09 6.59 -20.35
N LYS A 80 -8.35 7.01 -20.33
CA LYS A 80 -8.93 7.95 -21.30
C LYS A 80 -8.72 9.37 -20.80
N ILE A 81 -7.85 10.13 -21.47
CA ILE A 81 -7.49 11.49 -21.08
C ILE A 81 -8.26 12.52 -21.93
N PHE A 82 -8.96 13.42 -21.24
CA PHE A 82 -9.60 14.60 -21.83
C PHE A 82 -8.74 15.84 -21.51
N ASN A 83 -7.92 16.25 -22.48
CA ASN A 83 -7.03 17.39 -22.33
C ASN A 83 -7.72 18.70 -22.75
N ARG A 84 -8.00 19.55 -21.77
CA ARG A 84 -8.50 20.92 -21.89
C ARG A 84 -7.54 21.94 -21.26
N CYS A 85 -6.33 21.52 -20.88
CA CYS A 85 -5.31 22.39 -20.31
C CYS A 85 -4.68 23.21 -21.43
N THR A 86 -4.61 24.53 -21.26
CA THR A 86 -3.94 25.43 -22.21
C THR A 86 -2.69 26.07 -21.61
N VAL A 87 -1.78 26.48 -22.47
CA VAL A 87 -0.53 27.12 -22.07
C VAL A 87 -0.72 28.63 -22.01
N SER A 88 -0.48 29.24 -20.85
CA SER A 88 -0.49 30.69 -20.67
C SER A 88 0.89 31.31 -20.88
N ALA A 89 0.97 32.64 -20.94
CA ALA A 89 2.25 33.35 -21.03
C ALA A 89 3.14 33.03 -19.81
N ALA A 90 4.46 33.20 -19.97
CA ALA A 90 5.41 33.02 -18.88
C ALA A 90 5.14 33.98 -17.72
N GLY A 91 5.44 33.55 -16.49
CA GLY A 91 5.24 34.34 -15.27
C GLY A 91 3.79 34.40 -14.74
N MET A 92 2.83 33.78 -15.44
CA MET A 92 1.46 33.65 -14.95
C MET A 92 1.37 32.62 -13.81
N LYS A 93 0.26 32.62 -13.06
CA LYS A 93 -0.01 31.60 -12.05
C LYS A 93 -0.55 30.33 -12.72
N ARG A 94 -0.10 29.15 -12.28
CA ARG A 94 -0.68 27.86 -12.66
C ARG A 94 -2.07 27.66 -12.06
N GLU A 95 -3.01 27.22 -12.89
CA GLU A 95 -4.39 26.87 -12.51
C GLU A 95 -4.79 25.46 -13.01
N LEU A 96 -3.80 24.57 -13.14
CA LEU A 96 -4.00 23.18 -13.56
C LEU A 96 -4.95 22.44 -12.61
N ARG A 97 -5.94 21.75 -13.18
CA ARG A 97 -6.79 20.79 -12.48
C ARG A 97 -6.67 19.43 -13.16
N VAL A 98 -6.46 18.39 -12.36
CA VAL A 98 -6.47 16.98 -12.79
C VAL A 98 -7.56 16.30 -11.98
N LEU A 99 -8.53 15.70 -12.67
CA LEU A 99 -9.67 15.04 -12.03
C LEU A 99 -9.92 13.68 -12.71
N LYS A 100 -9.80 12.60 -11.95
CA LYS A 100 -10.26 11.27 -12.38
C LYS A 100 -11.74 11.10 -12.00
N LYS A 101 -12.55 10.59 -12.93
CA LYS A 101 -13.94 10.19 -12.63
C LYS A 101 -13.93 8.97 -11.71
N LEU A 102 -14.74 8.99 -10.66
CA LEU A 102 -14.87 7.87 -9.72
C LEU A 102 -15.26 6.57 -10.45
N ASP A 103 -14.64 5.45 -10.07
CA ASP A 103 -14.82 4.11 -10.66
C ASP A 103 -14.62 4.04 -12.20
N GLN A 104 -13.94 5.05 -12.77
CA GLN A 104 -13.63 5.11 -14.19
C GLN A 104 -12.17 5.43 -14.40
N ASN A 105 -11.59 4.86 -15.45
CA ASN A 105 -10.25 5.21 -15.93
C ASN A 105 -10.31 6.41 -16.89
N THR A 106 -11.08 7.44 -16.53
CA THR A 106 -11.23 8.68 -17.31
C THR A 106 -10.67 9.85 -16.51
N VAL A 107 -9.72 10.57 -17.10
CA VAL A 107 -9.06 11.73 -16.47
C VAL A 107 -9.32 12.98 -17.29
N GLU A 108 -9.83 14.02 -16.64
CA GLU A 108 -9.95 15.35 -17.21
C GLU A 108 -8.81 16.24 -16.70
N ILE A 109 -8.13 16.91 -17.63
CA ILE A 109 -7.03 17.82 -17.33
C ILE A 109 -7.42 19.18 -17.88
N SER A 110 -7.60 20.18 -17.02
CA SER A 110 -8.13 21.50 -17.40
C SER A 110 -7.39 22.65 -16.71
N GLY A 111 -7.74 23.89 -17.06
CA GLY A 111 -7.09 25.10 -16.54
C GLY A 111 -5.91 25.55 -17.37
N THR A 112 -4.98 26.28 -16.76
CA THR A 112 -3.83 26.88 -17.46
C THR A 112 -2.48 26.51 -16.83
N MET A 113 -1.47 26.37 -17.68
CA MET A 113 -0.08 26.14 -17.28
C MET A 113 0.83 27.21 -17.93
N PRO A 114 1.61 27.97 -17.16
CA PRO A 114 2.56 28.95 -17.72
C PRO A 114 3.61 28.29 -18.62
N ALA A 115 4.03 28.99 -19.67
CA ALA A 115 5.04 28.50 -20.61
C ALA A 115 6.41 28.19 -19.96
N ASP A 116 6.71 28.82 -18.84
CA ASP A 116 7.92 28.64 -18.02
C ASP A 116 7.73 27.67 -16.83
N ASP A 117 6.56 27.03 -16.71
CA ASP A 117 6.29 26.04 -15.67
C ASP A 117 7.13 24.77 -15.89
N LYS A 118 7.63 24.18 -14.79
CA LYS A 118 8.40 22.92 -14.83
C LYS A 118 7.54 21.71 -15.20
N GLY A 119 6.22 21.87 -15.18
CA GLY A 119 5.25 20.82 -15.40
C GLY A 119 4.72 20.23 -14.10
N PHE A 120 3.74 19.35 -14.26
CA PHE A 120 3.13 18.55 -13.21
C PHE A 120 3.45 17.08 -13.43
N GLU A 121 3.70 16.38 -12.33
CA GLU A 121 3.81 14.93 -12.28
C GLU A 121 2.93 14.43 -11.12
N GLY A 122 2.07 13.47 -11.41
CA GLY A 122 1.19 12.83 -10.42
C GLY A 122 0.95 11.38 -10.80
N TYR A 123 0.54 10.56 -9.84
CA TYR A 123 0.33 9.13 -10.04
C TYR A 123 -1.15 8.82 -9.88
N VAL A 124 -1.82 8.60 -11.01
CA VAL A 124 -3.27 8.43 -11.05
C VAL A 124 -3.59 6.96 -10.81
N ALA A 125 -4.36 6.66 -9.76
CA ALA A 125 -4.82 5.31 -9.48
C ALA A 125 -5.68 4.77 -10.63
N VAL A 126 -5.62 3.47 -10.86
CA VAL A 126 -6.38 2.76 -11.88
C VAL A 126 -7.51 2.00 -11.21
N SER A 127 -8.73 2.23 -11.68
CA SER A 127 -9.88 1.41 -11.27
C SER A 127 -9.85 0.07 -11.99
N ARG A 128 -10.20 -1.01 -11.26
CA ARG A 128 -10.05 -2.40 -11.70
C ARG A 128 -8.62 -2.72 -12.17
N PRO A 129 -7.61 -2.60 -11.29
CA PRO A 129 -6.20 -2.65 -11.70
C PRO A 129 -5.73 -4.00 -12.28
N ALA A 130 -6.44 -5.11 -12.03
CA ALA A 130 -6.19 -6.38 -12.72
C ALA A 130 -6.39 -6.28 -14.24
N GLU A 131 -7.24 -5.35 -14.73
CA GLU A 131 -7.38 -5.05 -16.16
C GLU A 131 -6.08 -4.46 -16.72
N LEU A 132 -5.41 -3.57 -15.97
CA LEU A 132 -4.10 -3.02 -16.35
C LEU A 132 -3.04 -4.12 -16.42
N PHE A 133 -3.00 -5.01 -15.42
CA PHE A 133 -2.06 -6.15 -15.42
C PHE A 133 -2.21 -7.00 -16.69
N ILE A 134 -3.45 -7.37 -17.03
CA ILE A 134 -3.72 -8.23 -18.18
C ILE A 134 -3.47 -7.51 -19.51
N GLU A 135 -3.79 -6.22 -19.61
CA GLU A 135 -3.46 -5.40 -20.79
C GLU A 135 -1.95 -5.33 -21.02
N MET A 136 -1.17 -5.07 -19.96
CA MET A 136 0.29 -5.04 -20.04
C MET A 136 0.87 -6.41 -20.39
N LEU A 137 0.36 -7.49 -19.80
CA LEU A 137 0.81 -8.85 -20.10
C LEU A 137 0.52 -9.21 -21.56
N ARG A 138 -0.69 -8.91 -22.07
CA ARG A 138 -1.04 -9.10 -23.49
C ARG A 138 -0.07 -8.35 -24.39
N GLY A 139 0.14 -7.06 -24.15
CA GLY A 139 1.05 -6.23 -24.96
C GLY A 139 2.47 -6.80 -25.00
N LEU A 140 2.98 -7.26 -23.85
CA LEU A 140 4.30 -7.89 -23.75
C LEU A 140 4.39 -9.26 -24.45
N LEU A 141 3.32 -10.06 -24.42
CA LEU A 141 3.26 -11.35 -25.13
C LEU A 141 3.23 -11.14 -26.66
N ILE A 142 2.39 -10.22 -27.15
CA ILE A 142 2.30 -9.86 -28.57
C ILE A 142 3.65 -9.33 -29.06
N LYS A 143 4.28 -8.42 -28.30
CA LYS A 143 5.62 -7.90 -28.63
C LYS A 143 6.69 -8.99 -28.71
N LYS A 144 6.48 -10.13 -28.03
CA LYS A 144 7.36 -11.31 -28.09
C LYS A 144 6.93 -12.35 -29.14
N GLY A 145 5.95 -12.04 -30.00
CA GLY A 145 5.52 -12.89 -31.10
C GLY A 145 4.45 -13.93 -30.74
N VAL A 146 3.83 -13.84 -29.55
CA VAL A 146 2.71 -14.71 -29.20
C VAL A 146 1.43 -14.20 -29.86
N ILE A 147 0.76 -15.06 -30.62
CA ILE A 147 -0.52 -14.74 -31.25
C ILE A 147 -1.64 -14.97 -30.22
N ILE A 148 -2.47 -13.97 -29.94
CA ILE A 148 -3.60 -14.09 -29.01
C ILE A 148 -4.88 -13.72 -29.75
N THR A 149 -5.80 -14.69 -29.93
CA THR A 149 -7.04 -14.48 -30.69
C THR A 149 -8.25 -14.16 -29.81
N GLY A 150 -8.24 -14.56 -28.54
CA GLY A 150 -9.30 -14.21 -27.59
C GLY A 150 -9.12 -12.84 -26.93
N GLN A 151 -10.08 -12.49 -26.10
CA GLN A 151 -10.18 -11.20 -25.41
C GLN A 151 -9.51 -11.24 -24.03
N ASN A 152 -9.29 -10.05 -23.44
CA ASN A 152 -8.93 -9.92 -22.04
C ASN A 152 -10.17 -10.11 -21.18
N ARG A 153 -10.03 -10.84 -20.07
CA ARG A 153 -11.07 -10.99 -19.05
C ARG A 153 -10.42 -10.96 -17.67
N VAL A 154 -11.08 -10.34 -16.71
CA VAL A 154 -10.71 -10.45 -15.29
C VAL A 154 -11.82 -11.23 -14.58
N ILE A 155 -11.43 -12.08 -13.63
CA ILE A 155 -12.35 -12.78 -12.74
C ILE A 155 -11.95 -12.51 -11.30
N GLY A 156 -12.93 -12.18 -10.46
CA GLY A 156 -12.76 -12.05 -9.02
C GLY A 156 -13.26 -13.28 -8.27
N ALA A 157 -13.28 -13.17 -6.94
CA ALA A 157 -13.72 -14.25 -6.06
C ALA A 157 -15.17 -14.68 -6.32
N LYS A 158 -16.08 -13.72 -6.50
CA LYS A 158 -17.52 -14.00 -6.73
C LYS A 158 -17.73 -14.83 -7.99
N GLU A 159 -17.11 -14.43 -9.10
CA GLU A 159 -17.19 -15.13 -10.37
C GLU A 159 -16.54 -16.51 -10.30
N LYS A 160 -15.41 -16.64 -9.58
CA LYS A 160 -14.73 -17.92 -9.43
C LYS A 160 -15.55 -18.91 -8.62
N PHE A 161 -16.17 -18.49 -7.52
CA PHE A 161 -17.06 -19.36 -6.74
C PHE A 161 -18.25 -19.86 -7.57
N ALA A 162 -18.83 -18.99 -8.41
CA ALA A 162 -19.87 -19.39 -9.36
C ALA A 162 -19.35 -20.35 -10.44
N ALA A 163 -18.10 -20.19 -10.89
CA ALA A 163 -17.47 -21.05 -11.89
C ALA A 163 -17.02 -22.41 -11.32
N THR A 164 -16.59 -22.49 -10.06
CA THR A 164 -16.21 -23.77 -9.41
C THR A 164 -17.38 -24.73 -9.23
N ALA A 165 -18.63 -24.24 -9.29
CA ALA A 165 -19.80 -25.11 -9.41
C ALA A 165 -19.85 -25.88 -10.74
N ASN A 166 -19.10 -25.43 -11.75
CA ASN A 166 -19.00 -26.01 -13.09
C ASN A 166 -17.59 -26.56 -13.30
N ASN A 167 -17.32 -27.81 -12.86
CA ASN A 167 -16.08 -28.58 -13.05
C ASN A 167 -15.11 -28.01 -14.10
N LEU A 168 -14.25 -27.07 -13.68
CA LEU A 168 -13.24 -26.50 -14.57
C LEU A 168 -12.27 -27.61 -14.98
N PRO A 169 -11.82 -27.64 -16.25
CA PRO A 169 -10.82 -28.60 -16.68
C PRO A 169 -9.53 -28.45 -15.86
N PRO A 170 -8.72 -29.52 -15.73
CA PRO A 170 -7.45 -29.46 -15.04
C PRO A 170 -6.58 -28.32 -15.58
N GLN A 171 -6.07 -27.48 -14.67
CA GLN A 171 -5.18 -26.38 -15.02
C GLN A 171 -3.73 -26.88 -15.03
N ILE A 172 -2.96 -26.43 -16.02
CA ILE A 172 -1.53 -26.73 -16.13
C ILE A 172 -0.75 -25.46 -15.81
N GLU A 173 0.12 -25.51 -14.81
CA GLU A 173 1.04 -24.41 -14.52
C GLU A 173 2.12 -24.36 -15.62
N ILE A 174 2.16 -23.24 -16.37
CA ILE A 174 3.17 -23.01 -17.41
C ILE A 174 4.44 -22.42 -16.80
N THR A 175 4.30 -21.52 -15.82
CA THR A 175 5.40 -20.83 -15.16
C THR A 175 4.90 -20.17 -13.88
N LYS A 176 5.84 -19.89 -12.97
CA LYS A 176 5.64 -19.04 -11.79
C LYS A 176 6.67 -17.90 -11.73
N VAL A 177 6.33 -16.85 -11.00
CA VAL A 177 7.27 -15.78 -10.61
C VAL A 177 7.15 -15.61 -9.10
N GLU A 178 8.29 -15.68 -8.42
CA GLU A 178 8.37 -15.44 -6.99
C GLU A 178 8.77 -13.98 -6.74
N SER A 179 8.15 -13.36 -5.74
CA SER A 179 8.50 -12.00 -5.33
C SER A 179 9.89 -11.98 -4.68
N VAL A 180 10.42 -10.76 -4.50
CA VAL A 180 11.60 -10.57 -3.65
C VAL A 180 11.28 -10.94 -2.19
N PRO A 181 12.28 -11.30 -1.38
CA PRO A 181 12.09 -11.60 0.04
C PRO A 181 11.34 -10.50 0.81
N PHE A 182 10.59 -10.91 1.83
CA PHE A 182 9.68 -10.02 2.57
C PHE A 182 10.40 -8.82 3.22
N ASN A 183 11.65 -8.96 3.66
CA ASN A 183 12.43 -7.83 4.19
C ASN A 183 12.69 -6.71 3.17
N ILE A 184 12.75 -7.04 1.88
CA ILE A 184 12.85 -6.03 0.81
C ILE A 184 11.47 -5.37 0.61
N ILE A 185 10.40 -6.15 0.67
CA ILE A 185 9.02 -5.64 0.60
C ILE A 185 8.75 -4.68 1.76
N THR A 186 9.08 -5.05 2.99
CA THR A 186 8.87 -4.19 4.17
C THR A 186 9.63 -2.88 4.06
N ALA A 187 10.87 -2.87 3.55
CA ALA A 187 11.59 -1.62 3.30
C ALA A 187 10.90 -0.74 2.22
N LYS A 188 10.38 -1.35 1.14
CA LYS A 188 9.60 -0.67 0.11
C LYS A 188 8.23 -0.19 0.60
N THR A 189 7.67 -0.80 1.65
CA THR A 189 6.44 -0.35 2.30
C THR A 189 6.72 0.79 3.28
N MET A 190 7.67 0.58 4.19
CA MET A 190 7.87 1.43 5.36
C MET A 190 8.58 2.76 5.05
N LYS A 191 9.64 2.73 4.22
CA LYS A 191 10.44 3.94 3.91
C LYS A 191 9.66 5.00 3.12
N PRO A 192 8.97 4.66 2.01
CA PRO A 192 8.17 5.65 1.27
C PRO A 192 6.74 5.78 1.81
N SER A 193 6.32 4.96 2.78
CA SER A 193 4.94 4.90 3.27
C SER A 193 3.94 4.45 2.21
N GLN A 194 4.13 3.24 1.65
CA GLN A 194 3.30 2.72 0.58
C GLN A 194 2.00 2.07 1.10
N ASN A 195 0.86 2.72 0.87
CA ASN A 195 -0.46 2.27 1.32
C ASN A 195 -0.91 0.94 0.69
N LEU A 196 -0.90 0.83 -0.64
CA LEU A 196 -1.27 -0.38 -1.38
C LEU A 196 -0.49 -1.61 -0.90
N TYR A 197 0.81 -1.45 -0.62
CA TYR A 197 1.62 -2.58 -0.15
C TYR A 197 1.19 -2.99 1.26
N THR A 198 0.88 -2.01 2.11
CA THR A 198 0.40 -2.26 3.47
C THR A 198 -0.94 -3.00 3.46
N GLU A 199 -1.89 -2.59 2.62
CA GLU A 199 -3.16 -3.28 2.47
C GLU A 199 -2.98 -4.68 1.88
N THR A 200 -2.12 -4.83 0.87
CA THR A 200 -1.84 -6.14 0.25
C THR A 200 -1.24 -7.11 1.27
N ILE A 201 -0.36 -6.64 2.16
CA ILE A 201 0.19 -7.44 3.26
C ILE A 201 -0.92 -7.81 4.24
N LEU A 202 -1.76 -6.86 4.65
CA LEU A 202 -2.89 -7.10 5.56
C LEU A 202 -3.83 -8.17 4.99
N TRP A 203 -4.22 -8.05 3.72
CA TRP A 203 -5.11 -9.00 3.06
C TRP A 203 -4.44 -10.37 2.88
N THR A 204 -3.13 -10.39 2.63
CA THR A 204 -2.35 -11.63 2.60
C THR A 204 -2.34 -12.33 3.96
N LEU A 205 -2.25 -11.60 5.08
CA LEU A 205 -2.40 -12.18 6.42
C LEU A 205 -3.81 -12.78 6.59
N GLY A 206 -4.84 -12.08 6.10
CA GLY A 206 -6.21 -12.57 6.10
C GLY A 206 -6.36 -13.90 5.37
N GLU A 207 -5.77 -14.04 4.18
CA GLU A 207 -5.82 -15.29 3.40
C GLU A 207 -4.94 -16.40 3.97
N GLN A 208 -3.71 -16.08 4.38
CA GLN A 208 -2.71 -17.08 4.74
C GLN A 208 -2.85 -17.58 6.18
N ILE A 209 -3.37 -16.74 7.07
CA ILE A 209 -3.51 -17.02 8.50
C ILE A 209 -4.99 -17.06 8.85
N GLY A 210 -5.70 -15.92 8.71
CA GLY A 210 -7.09 -15.80 9.15
C GLY A 210 -8.01 -16.87 8.54
N ARG A 211 -7.98 -17.04 7.21
CA ARG A 211 -8.82 -18.01 6.52
C ARG A 211 -8.46 -19.45 6.86
N LYS A 212 -7.18 -19.76 7.08
CA LYS A 212 -6.74 -21.12 7.48
C LYS A 212 -7.12 -21.45 8.92
N GLU A 213 -7.13 -20.47 9.82
CA GLU A 213 -7.61 -20.62 11.19
C GLU A 213 -9.14 -20.82 11.25
N GLU A 214 -9.88 -20.34 10.25
CA GLU A 214 -11.34 -20.45 10.17
C GLU A 214 -11.86 -21.72 9.53
N VAL A 215 -11.10 -22.35 8.62
CA VAL A 215 -11.37 -23.72 8.18
C VAL A 215 -11.05 -24.62 9.38
N PRO A 216 -12.04 -25.20 10.08
CA PRO A 216 -11.72 -26.11 11.17
C PRO A 216 -10.88 -27.25 10.60
N ALA A 217 -10.04 -27.86 11.43
CA ALA A 217 -9.47 -29.19 11.20
C ALA A 217 -10.60 -30.21 10.94
N MET A 218 -11.16 -30.18 9.74
CA MET A 218 -12.16 -31.09 9.25
C MET A 218 -11.35 -32.17 8.54
N THR A 219 -11.20 -33.30 9.23
CA THR A 219 -10.24 -34.42 9.04
C THR A 219 -8.88 -34.17 9.73
N ILE A 220 -8.46 -34.90 10.76
CA ILE A 220 -8.45 -36.37 10.92
C ILE A 220 -8.98 -36.75 12.32
N ALA A 221 -10.09 -37.48 12.37
CA ALA A 221 -10.47 -38.25 13.54
C ALA A 221 -9.49 -39.44 13.66
N GLY A 222 -8.69 -39.47 14.73
CA GLY A 222 -7.88 -40.65 15.06
C GLY A 222 -6.60 -40.35 15.83
N ALA A 223 -6.71 -39.86 17.07
CA ALA A 223 -5.85 -40.21 18.22
C ALA A 223 -6.14 -39.26 19.39
N ALA A 224 -6.54 -39.83 20.52
CA ALA A 224 -6.79 -39.11 21.75
C ALA A 224 -5.47 -38.62 22.39
N SER A 225 -5.49 -37.40 22.95
CA SER A 225 -4.63 -36.99 24.07
C SER A 225 -5.27 -35.81 24.82
N PRO A 226 -5.30 -35.80 26.17
CA PRO A 226 -5.92 -34.73 26.95
C PRO A 226 -4.92 -33.61 27.23
N GLY A 227 -5.18 -32.44 26.65
CA GLY A 227 -4.42 -31.21 26.85
C GLY A 227 -5.00 -30.07 26.00
N ALA A 228 -6.32 -29.89 26.03
CA ALA A 228 -7.00 -28.90 25.20
C ALA A 228 -6.83 -27.49 25.79
N VAL A 229 -6.04 -26.67 25.08
CA VAL A 229 -6.16 -25.22 25.10
C VAL A 229 -7.60 -24.87 24.72
N LEU A 230 -8.24 -23.99 25.48
CA LEU A 230 -9.59 -23.46 25.24
C LEU A 230 -9.68 -22.87 23.83
N GLY A 231 -10.12 -23.68 22.87
CA GLY A 231 -10.52 -23.24 21.54
C GLY A 231 -11.85 -22.51 21.63
N MET A 232 -11.85 -21.22 21.31
CA MET A 232 -13.07 -20.51 20.96
C MET A 232 -13.68 -21.20 19.73
N ALA A 233 -14.96 -21.57 19.81
CA ALA A 233 -15.67 -22.14 18.67
C ALA A 233 -15.61 -21.19 17.46
N PRO A 234 -15.50 -21.71 16.22
CA PRO A 234 -15.54 -20.86 15.03
C PRO A 234 -16.88 -20.13 14.96
N ASP A 235 -16.82 -18.81 14.99
CA ASP A 235 -17.98 -17.94 14.87
C ASP A 235 -18.57 -18.08 13.46
N LYS A 236 -19.79 -18.62 13.34
CA LYS A 236 -20.47 -18.85 12.04
C LYS A 236 -20.61 -17.58 11.17
N LYS A 237 -20.41 -16.38 11.73
CA LYS A 237 -20.40 -15.11 10.98
C LYS A 237 -19.14 -14.93 10.11
N LEU A 238 -18.05 -15.61 10.43
CA LEU A 238 -16.75 -15.36 9.82
C LEU A 238 -16.47 -16.15 8.53
N SER A 239 -17.22 -17.22 8.23
CA SER A 239 -16.99 -18.00 7.00
C SER A 239 -17.21 -17.19 5.70
N ASN A 240 -17.76 -15.98 5.79
CA ASN A 240 -17.96 -15.03 4.69
C ASN A 240 -17.12 -13.74 4.85
N ALA A 241 -16.17 -13.69 5.80
CA ALA A 241 -15.34 -12.52 6.02
C ALA A 241 -14.42 -12.24 4.81
N SER A 242 -14.22 -10.97 4.53
CA SER A 242 -13.27 -10.48 3.53
C SER A 242 -11.83 -10.69 3.98
N SER A 243 -10.89 -10.66 3.03
CA SER A 243 -9.45 -10.72 3.30
C SER A 243 -9.01 -9.61 4.26
N ALA A 244 -9.61 -8.42 4.12
CA ALA A 244 -9.35 -7.27 4.99
C ALA A 244 -9.76 -7.56 6.45
N GLU A 245 -11.00 -8.02 6.67
CA GLU A 245 -11.53 -8.31 8.01
C GLU A 245 -10.72 -9.41 8.71
N LEU A 246 -10.38 -10.46 7.96
CA LEU A 246 -9.52 -11.53 8.46
C LEU A 246 -8.11 -11.02 8.81
N GLY A 247 -7.54 -10.17 7.95
CA GLY A 247 -6.24 -9.56 8.18
C GLY A 247 -6.21 -8.69 9.44
N ILE A 248 -7.23 -7.84 9.62
CA ILE A 248 -7.38 -6.99 10.81
C ILE A 248 -7.46 -7.85 12.06
N LYS A 249 -8.24 -8.93 12.03
CA LYS A 249 -8.34 -9.88 13.16
C LYS A 249 -7.00 -10.53 13.47
N THR A 250 -6.24 -10.95 12.45
CA THR A 250 -4.89 -11.49 12.64
C THR A 250 -3.96 -10.47 13.32
N VAL A 251 -3.99 -9.20 12.90
CA VAL A 251 -3.20 -8.13 13.53
C VAL A 251 -3.64 -7.89 14.98
N GLN A 252 -4.94 -7.82 15.24
CA GLN A 252 -5.48 -7.64 16.60
C GLN A 252 -5.07 -8.78 17.54
N ASN A 253 -5.10 -10.04 17.05
CA ASN A 253 -4.64 -11.19 17.81
C ASN A 253 -3.16 -11.09 18.15
N PHE A 254 -2.31 -10.69 17.20
CA PHE A 254 -0.89 -10.46 17.45
C PHE A 254 -0.66 -9.34 18.47
N LEU A 255 -1.35 -8.20 18.33
CA LEU A 255 -1.25 -7.08 19.27
C LEU A 255 -1.62 -7.51 20.70
N ARG A 256 -2.68 -8.30 20.86
CA ARG A 256 -3.07 -8.90 22.14
C ARG A 256 -1.97 -9.80 22.71
N GLN A 257 -1.37 -10.66 21.88
CA GLN A 257 -0.29 -11.57 22.31
C GLN A 257 0.94 -10.83 22.84
N ILE A 258 1.24 -9.64 22.31
CA ILE A 258 2.37 -8.82 22.77
C ILE A 258 1.99 -7.85 23.92
N GLY A 259 0.78 -7.95 24.46
CA GLY A 259 0.33 -7.17 25.62
C GLY A 259 -0.21 -5.77 25.30
N VAL A 260 -0.60 -5.49 24.05
CA VAL A 260 -1.31 -4.26 23.70
C VAL A 260 -2.78 -4.37 24.14
N PRO A 261 -3.32 -3.38 24.89
CA PRO A 261 -4.72 -3.40 25.34
C PRO A 261 -5.73 -3.37 24.19
N LEU A 262 -6.85 -4.08 24.33
CA LEU A 262 -7.82 -4.28 23.24
C LEU A 262 -8.58 -3.02 22.81
N ASP A 263 -8.73 -2.06 23.69
CA ASP A 263 -9.40 -0.78 23.48
C ASP A 263 -8.44 0.35 23.07
N SER A 264 -7.14 0.05 22.95
CA SER A 264 -6.09 1.03 22.67
C SER A 264 -5.72 1.17 21.19
N VAL A 265 -6.28 0.30 20.33
CA VAL A 265 -6.11 0.31 18.88
C VAL A 265 -7.44 0.01 18.20
N ILE A 266 -7.92 0.94 17.39
CA ILE A 266 -9.05 0.74 16.47
C ILE A 266 -8.47 0.73 15.06
N GLN A 267 -8.62 -0.39 14.36
CA GLN A 267 -8.07 -0.58 13.02
C GLN A 267 -9.19 -0.76 11.99
N TRP A 268 -9.19 0.07 10.96
CA TRP A 268 -10.10 0.05 9.82
C TRP A 268 -9.41 -0.35 8.51
N ASP A 269 -8.11 -0.09 8.41
CA ASP A 269 -7.27 -0.47 7.28
C ASP A 269 -5.83 -0.78 7.74
N GLY A 270 -4.96 -1.19 6.82
CA GLY A 270 -3.56 -1.45 7.13
C GLY A 270 -2.69 -0.19 7.07
N SER A 271 -2.99 0.70 6.13
CA SER A 271 -2.13 1.80 5.70
C SER A 271 -2.19 3.04 6.59
N GLY A 272 -3.28 3.22 7.35
CA GLY A 272 -3.50 4.44 8.12
C GLY A 272 -4.16 5.56 7.31
N LEU A 273 -4.65 5.30 6.09
CA LEU A 273 -5.37 6.31 5.30
C LEU A 273 -6.77 6.56 5.84
N SER A 274 -7.41 5.53 6.41
CA SER A 274 -8.67 5.68 7.12
C SER A 274 -8.53 6.63 8.32
N ARG A 275 -9.41 7.63 8.35
CA ARG A 275 -9.56 8.59 9.45
C ARG A 275 -10.20 7.99 10.70
N HIS A 276 -10.70 6.75 10.62
CA HIS A 276 -11.28 6.03 11.75
C HIS A 276 -10.27 5.15 12.50
N ASN A 277 -9.03 5.04 11.99
CA ASN A 277 -7.96 4.41 12.74
C ASN A 277 -7.63 5.22 14.00
N LEU A 278 -7.53 4.55 15.14
CA LEU A 278 -7.09 5.14 16.40
C LEU A 278 -5.98 4.28 17.01
N VAL A 279 -4.94 4.91 17.52
CA VAL A 279 -3.84 4.25 18.23
C VAL A 279 -3.37 5.16 19.35
N THR A 280 -3.05 4.60 20.52
CA THR A 280 -2.41 5.37 21.59
C THR A 280 -0.89 5.39 21.44
N PRO A 281 -0.20 6.45 21.91
CA PRO A 281 1.26 6.46 21.96
C PRO A 281 1.85 5.29 22.74
N ASP A 282 1.21 4.87 23.83
CA ASP A 282 1.63 3.72 24.65
C ASP A 282 1.60 2.40 23.84
N SER A 283 0.54 2.17 23.07
CA SER A 283 0.42 0.98 22.22
C SER A 283 1.49 0.95 21.13
N ALA A 284 1.80 2.10 20.54
CA ALA A 284 2.92 2.20 19.61
C ALA A 284 4.26 1.89 20.31
N VAL A 285 4.54 2.49 21.47
CA VAL A 285 5.77 2.23 22.24
C VAL A 285 5.89 0.75 22.61
N LYS A 286 4.80 0.08 23.01
CA LYS A 286 4.77 -1.36 23.28
C LYS A 286 5.15 -2.18 22.05
N LEU A 287 4.58 -1.89 20.89
CA LEU A 287 4.93 -2.56 19.64
C LEU A 287 6.42 -2.38 19.29
N TYR A 288 6.93 -1.15 19.32
CA TYR A 288 8.34 -0.87 19.02
C TYR A 288 9.28 -1.51 20.05
N SER A 289 8.88 -1.58 21.32
CA SER A 289 9.65 -2.23 22.39
C SER A 289 9.69 -3.75 22.22
N TYR A 290 8.57 -4.35 21.84
CA TYR A 290 8.51 -5.77 21.48
C TYR A 290 9.40 -6.08 20.28
N MET A 291 9.26 -5.31 19.20
CA MET A 291 10.03 -5.53 17.97
C MET A 291 11.54 -5.40 18.19
N ALA A 292 11.96 -4.47 19.06
CA ALA A 292 13.37 -4.28 19.41
C ALA A 292 14.03 -5.51 20.06
N LYS A 293 13.24 -6.41 20.66
CA LYS A 293 13.70 -7.65 21.31
C LYS A 293 13.40 -8.91 20.49
N SER A 294 12.65 -8.76 19.40
CA SER A 294 12.25 -9.88 18.55
C SER A 294 13.42 -10.43 17.73
N GLN A 295 13.32 -11.67 17.27
CA GLN A 295 14.26 -12.23 16.28
C GLN A 295 14.31 -11.46 14.95
N TYR A 296 13.33 -10.57 14.71
CA TYR A 296 13.21 -9.73 13.52
C TYR A 296 13.66 -8.28 13.77
N ALA A 297 14.29 -7.98 14.90
CA ALA A 297 14.62 -6.61 15.32
C ALA A 297 15.44 -5.83 14.28
N ASP A 298 16.40 -6.48 13.63
CA ASP A 298 17.24 -5.84 12.62
C ASP A 298 16.46 -5.54 11.34
N ALA A 299 15.73 -6.53 10.80
CA ALA A 299 14.89 -6.34 9.62
C ALA A 299 13.80 -5.27 9.84
N TRP A 300 13.20 -5.24 11.04
CA TRP A 300 12.28 -4.19 11.45
C TRP A 300 12.95 -2.82 11.42
N ARG A 301 14.07 -2.65 12.12
CA ARG A 301 14.78 -1.38 12.24
C ARG A 301 15.34 -0.88 10.90
N ASP A 302 15.72 -1.77 10.00
CA ASP A 302 16.24 -1.41 8.68
C ASP A 302 15.12 -1.04 7.69
N SER A 303 13.90 -1.50 7.92
CA SER A 303 12.73 -1.07 7.16
C SER A 303 12.31 0.37 7.46
N LEU A 304 12.60 0.89 8.67
CA LEU A 304 12.25 2.25 9.07
C LEU A 304 13.03 3.31 8.29
N THR A 305 12.46 4.51 8.17
CA THR A 305 13.16 5.64 7.55
C THR A 305 14.12 6.29 8.54
N ILE A 306 15.25 6.80 8.04
CA ILE A 306 16.34 7.35 8.82
C ILE A 306 16.42 8.87 8.60
N GLY A 307 16.47 9.64 9.70
CA GLY A 307 16.62 11.09 9.70
C GLY A 307 17.76 11.57 8.80
N ALA A 308 17.48 12.53 7.92
CA ALA A 308 18.42 13.11 6.96
C ALA A 308 19.03 12.15 5.91
N VAL A 309 18.58 10.90 5.84
CA VAL A 309 19.19 9.86 4.98
C VAL A 309 18.23 9.36 3.91
N ASP A 310 17.07 8.82 4.28
CA ASP A 310 16.19 8.13 3.32
C ASP A 310 14.69 8.35 3.59
N GLY A 311 13.84 7.74 2.76
CA GLY A 311 12.41 7.66 2.98
C GLY A 311 11.73 9.02 3.19
N THR A 312 10.74 9.05 4.08
CA THR A 312 9.99 10.25 4.44
C THR A 312 10.74 11.21 5.37
N LEU A 313 11.86 10.78 5.99
CA LEU A 313 12.70 11.64 6.83
C LEU A 313 13.95 12.20 6.13
N ARG A 314 14.20 11.87 4.86
CA ARG A 314 15.41 12.28 4.09
C ARG A 314 15.72 13.78 4.13
N ASN A 315 14.71 14.62 4.29
CA ASN A 315 14.84 16.06 4.31
C ASN A 315 14.69 16.70 5.70
N ARG A 316 14.38 15.91 6.74
CA ARG A 316 14.26 16.36 8.13
C ARG A 316 15.56 16.05 8.89
N PHE A 317 15.83 16.82 9.95
CA PHE A 317 16.98 16.64 10.85
C PHE A 317 18.38 16.84 10.24
N LYS A 318 18.51 17.49 9.06
CA LYS A 318 19.83 17.77 8.48
C LYS A 318 20.63 18.71 9.39
N GLY A 319 21.89 18.35 9.67
CA GLY A 319 22.79 19.17 10.48
C GLY A 319 22.50 19.17 11.98
N THR A 320 21.70 18.22 12.49
CA THR A 320 21.36 18.11 13.92
C THR A 320 21.84 16.77 14.50
N SER A 321 21.74 16.61 15.82
CA SER A 321 22.04 15.36 16.56
C SER A 321 21.10 14.19 16.23
N ALA A 322 19.96 14.47 15.58
CA ALA A 322 19.05 13.45 15.08
C ALA A 322 19.41 12.93 13.68
N ALA A 323 20.31 13.60 12.93
CA ALA A 323 20.77 13.15 11.62
C ALA A 323 21.42 11.76 11.71
N ALA A 324 21.02 10.83 10.84
CA ALA A 324 21.46 9.42 10.83
C ALA A 324 21.25 8.66 12.17
N ASN A 325 20.54 9.26 13.13
CA ASN A 325 20.30 8.72 14.46
C ASN A 325 18.83 8.31 14.62
N VAL A 326 17.89 9.23 14.41
CA VAL A 326 16.47 8.90 14.50
C VAL A 326 16.07 7.94 13.38
N ARG A 327 15.39 6.86 13.77
CA ARG A 327 14.76 5.90 12.87
C ARG A 327 13.30 5.75 13.23
N GLY A 328 12.39 5.95 12.29
CA GLY A 328 10.97 5.86 12.63
C GLY A 328 10.05 5.72 11.43
N LYS A 329 8.76 5.71 11.71
CA LYS A 329 7.70 5.78 10.72
C LYS A 329 6.92 7.08 10.89
N THR A 330 6.80 7.84 9.80
CA THR A 330 5.98 9.05 9.76
C THR A 330 4.53 8.72 9.41
N GLY A 331 3.60 9.55 9.86
CA GLY A 331 2.24 9.64 9.33
C GLY A 331 1.86 11.09 9.08
N THR A 332 1.16 11.39 7.98
CA THR A 332 0.65 12.73 7.68
C THR A 332 -0.58 12.63 6.80
N ILE A 333 -1.71 13.09 7.32
CA ILE A 333 -2.96 13.35 6.58
C ILE A 333 -3.44 14.75 7.01
N ASP A 334 -4.61 15.19 6.52
CA ASP A 334 -5.15 16.47 6.97
C ASP A 334 -5.28 16.50 8.50
N GLN A 335 -4.84 17.62 9.08
CA GLN A 335 -4.85 17.89 10.53
C GLN A 335 -4.09 16.90 11.44
N VAL A 336 -3.41 15.90 10.89
CA VAL A 336 -2.71 14.86 11.65
C VAL A 336 -1.25 14.77 11.23
N SER A 337 -0.35 14.60 12.20
CA SER A 337 1.03 14.18 11.96
C SER A 337 1.53 13.30 13.08
N SER A 338 2.34 12.31 12.73
CA SER A 338 2.95 11.41 13.71
C SER A 338 4.38 11.05 13.34
N LEU A 339 5.16 10.72 14.36
CA LEU A 339 6.44 10.04 14.25
C LEU A 339 6.61 9.12 15.45
N SER A 340 6.81 7.84 15.18
CA SER A 340 7.12 6.83 16.19
C SER A 340 8.36 6.05 15.76
N GLY A 341 9.20 5.66 16.70
CA GLY A 341 10.50 5.10 16.35
C GLY A 341 11.49 4.93 17.48
N TYR A 342 12.76 4.90 17.09
CA TYR A 342 13.93 4.84 17.94
C TYR A 342 14.79 6.08 17.74
N VAL A 343 15.39 6.56 18.81
CA VAL A 343 16.43 7.60 18.79
C VAL A 343 17.45 7.25 19.87
N ASN A 344 18.74 7.44 19.59
CA ASN A 344 19.76 7.33 20.62
C ASN A 344 19.97 8.71 21.25
N THR A 345 20.08 8.75 22.58
CA THR A 345 20.48 9.93 23.35
C THR A 345 21.94 10.29 23.08
N ARG A 346 22.39 11.42 23.63
CA ARG A 346 23.81 11.83 23.56
C ARG A 346 24.75 10.84 24.25
N THR A 347 24.25 10.10 25.24
CA THR A 347 25.01 9.05 25.96
C THR A 347 24.99 7.70 25.24
N GLY A 348 24.31 7.60 24.09
CA GLY A 348 24.21 6.38 23.28
C GLY A 348 23.09 5.43 23.71
N GLU A 349 22.28 5.81 24.70
CA GLU A 349 21.14 5.03 25.15
C GLU A 349 20.01 5.10 24.12
N ARG A 350 19.43 3.95 23.76
CA ARG A 350 18.34 3.88 22.79
C ARG A 350 16.99 4.09 23.47
N MET A 351 16.29 5.14 23.07
CA MET A 351 14.91 5.40 23.44
C MET A 351 13.94 4.89 22.37
N VAL A 352 12.77 4.42 22.82
CA VAL A 352 11.59 4.24 21.99
C VAL A 352 10.67 5.43 22.21
N PHE A 353 10.10 5.99 21.15
CA PHE A 353 9.20 7.13 21.26
C PHE A 353 7.98 6.98 20.34
N SER A 354 6.89 7.68 20.69
CA SER A 354 5.73 7.86 19.82
C SER A 354 5.11 9.22 20.07
N ILE A 355 5.04 10.04 19.02
CA ILE A 355 4.48 11.40 19.08
C ILE A 355 3.36 11.47 18.04
N LEU A 356 2.14 11.75 18.50
CA LEU A 356 0.93 11.85 17.68
C LEU A 356 0.32 13.24 17.89
N VAL A 357 0.12 14.00 16.82
CA VAL A 357 -0.45 15.35 16.86
C VAL A 357 -1.71 15.37 15.98
N ASN A 358 -2.86 15.66 16.58
CA ASN A 358 -4.17 15.71 15.92
C ASN A 358 -4.79 17.10 16.07
N GLY A 359 -5.68 17.47 15.14
CA GLY A 359 -6.53 18.67 15.26
C GLY A 359 -5.82 20.00 15.01
N VAL A 360 -4.62 19.98 14.42
CA VAL A 360 -3.87 21.20 14.06
C VAL A 360 -3.77 21.22 12.55
N SER A 361 -4.23 22.25 11.85
CA SER A 361 -4.27 22.28 10.38
C SER A 361 -2.90 22.49 9.71
N ASP A 362 -2.04 23.33 10.27
CA ASP A 362 -0.72 23.63 9.69
C ASP A 362 0.27 22.47 9.88
N VAL A 363 0.63 21.80 8.77
CA VAL A 363 1.56 20.66 8.76
C VAL A 363 2.97 21.05 9.21
N LYS A 364 3.42 22.28 8.92
CA LYS A 364 4.75 22.74 9.32
C LYS A 364 4.84 22.88 10.82
N VAL A 365 3.79 23.40 11.45
CA VAL A 365 3.71 23.52 12.92
C VAL A 365 3.75 22.16 13.58
N ARG A 366 2.94 21.19 13.10
CA ARG A 366 2.94 19.83 13.67
C ARG A 366 4.29 19.13 13.50
N GLN A 367 4.89 19.20 12.31
CA GLN A 367 6.17 18.54 12.04
C GLN A 367 7.33 19.21 12.80
N ALA A 368 7.35 20.54 12.92
CA ALA A 368 8.35 21.25 13.70
C ALA A 368 8.29 20.88 15.20
N ALA A 369 7.09 20.84 15.79
CA ALA A 369 6.93 20.42 17.19
C ALA A 369 7.41 18.98 17.43
N ILE A 370 7.09 18.06 16.50
CA ILE A 370 7.62 16.69 16.55
C ILE A 370 9.15 16.72 16.47
N ASP A 371 9.72 17.47 15.53
CA ASP A 371 11.17 17.54 15.32
C ASP A 371 11.90 18.09 16.56
N GLU A 372 11.39 19.13 17.19
CA GLU A 372 11.95 19.71 18.42
C GLU A 372 12.00 18.72 19.59
N ILE A 373 10.95 17.89 19.75
CA ILE A 373 10.94 16.84 20.76
C ILE A 373 12.01 15.78 20.44
N ILE A 374 12.12 15.35 19.18
CA ILE A 374 13.15 14.38 18.78
C ILE A 374 14.55 14.92 19.01
N LEU A 375 14.80 16.20 18.71
CA LEU A 375 16.08 16.85 18.98
C LEU A 375 16.40 16.81 20.47
N SER A 376 15.42 17.16 21.31
CA SER A 376 15.55 17.12 22.77
C SER A 376 15.90 15.72 23.28
N LEU A 377 15.28 14.67 22.72
CA LEU A 377 15.61 13.28 23.05
C LEU A 377 17.03 12.90 22.59
N SER A 378 17.43 13.29 21.38
CA SER A 378 18.77 12.99 20.86
C SER A 378 19.89 13.75 21.58
N ASP A 379 19.59 14.94 22.11
CA ASP A 379 20.52 15.76 22.88
C ASP A 379 20.54 15.44 24.37
N PHE A 380 19.59 14.64 24.84
CA PHE A 380 19.48 14.23 26.23
C PHE A 380 20.76 13.57 26.71
N ASN A 381 21.31 14.07 27.82
CA ASN A 381 22.58 13.63 28.40
C ASN A 381 22.43 12.94 29.77
N GLY A 382 21.19 12.74 30.22
CA GLY A 382 20.88 11.95 31.40
C GLY A 382 21.01 10.44 31.16
N ARG A 383 20.86 9.66 32.23
CA ARG A 383 20.67 8.20 32.17
C ARG A 383 19.21 7.89 32.41
N ILE A 384 18.63 7.01 31.61
CA ILE A 384 17.37 6.36 31.96
C ILE A 384 17.77 5.10 32.73
N ASN A 385 17.28 4.95 33.96
CA ASN A 385 17.60 3.78 34.79
C ASN A 385 16.76 2.56 34.41
#